data_AF-A0A0C2JZ43-F1
#
_entry.id   AF-A0A0C2JZ43-F1
#
_cell.length_a   1.000
_cell.length_b   1.000
_cell.length_c   1.000
_cell.angle_alpha   90.00
_cell.angle_beta   90.00
_cell.angle_gamma   90.00
#
_symmetry.space_group_name_H-M   'P 1'
#
loop_
_entity.id
_entity.type
_entity.pdbx_description
1 polymer ?
#
loop_
_entity_poly.entity_id
_entity_poly.type
_entity_poly.pdbx_seq_one_letter_code
_entity_poly.pdbx_strand_id
1 'polypeptide(L)'
;MQAVRSFISWFKNENIAEVDAIFIDYFPKNLSNEFVRIKDYGNTVEDYSEKKLLLIDVFTFIFRNHHLLWECETQPFVDIFLKLIPNQDDMSAYNPDSLMNSIIICALNASNKVSFIKYNCMFHFYHNFIKENHILAHKFWDMCEEVYEPDISHTSFYFCEKITNCLDPIMTTFLTTGNHDMTRLLFIVVDMLYDQKLIDKIRFDLESFYSITDTLIQNYIDHEEYEEIIDNLPKIWSDIFNQNAITFQIDDIRKLTLFAALFSVDMVNKLMKRFVNGCRFEVTIKKTKKLYIIYLALVALNTTDTDSRSWLIDLLKDLHQNFQEYLKTDFIHALPLEHQFVILQYYIKSSITTNMDLSPRDYKIINSFLDRLCTSPSLGLNRLFLLSQILPQSFDHNLSDESYPPNFSMKILGFMNDLILALSSDMYNQKLLTEKQLFMYEFIKINCLSNIKVDLIRSIFSRCRSDMTTDSQDWIPAKLGTSEYKIHNYIFGFLLNHFNEFTILENYDRDNYLKLCAGNYTNLSEIPNNHEQFGFLNTLKDVSNVPR
;
A
#
# COMPACT_ATOMS: atom_id res chain seq x y z
N MET A 1 54.27 -10.93 -9.41
CA MET A 1 53.44 -11.05 -8.19
C MET A 1 54.22 -10.60 -6.95
N GLN A 2 55.33 -11.26 -6.59
CA GLN A 2 56.09 -10.91 -5.38
C GLN A 2 56.51 -9.43 -5.28
N ALA A 3 56.99 -8.82 -6.37
CA ALA A 3 57.37 -7.41 -6.37
C ALA A 3 56.20 -6.46 -6.01
N VAL A 4 54.99 -6.78 -6.50
CA VAL A 4 53.77 -6.01 -6.19
C VAL A 4 53.39 -6.18 -4.71
N ARG A 5 53.46 -7.42 -4.19
CA ARG A 5 53.25 -7.69 -2.75
C ARG A 5 54.24 -6.91 -1.88
N SER A 6 55.53 -6.92 -2.25
CA SER A 6 56.56 -6.17 -1.54
C SER A 6 56.29 -4.67 -1.56
N PHE A 7 55.92 -4.11 -2.72
CA PHE A 7 55.54 -2.70 -2.84
C PHE A 7 54.36 -2.34 -1.93
N ILE A 8 53.26 -3.09 -2.02
CA ILE A 8 52.08 -2.89 -1.15
C ILE A 8 52.50 -2.98 0.32
N SER A 9 53.30 -3.97 0.70
CA SER A 9 53.73 -4.16 2.10
C SER A 9 54.55 -2.99 2.65
N TRP A 10 55.37 -2.35 1.81
CA TRP A 10 56.19 -1.20 2.19
C TRP A 10 55.38 0.09 2.31
N PHE A 11 54.36 0.27 1.46
CA PHE A 11 53.62 1.53 1.36
C PHE A 11 52.19 1.49 1.88
N LYS A 12 51.71 0.35 2.40
CA LYS A 12 50.30 0.17 2.83
C LYS A 12 49.81 1.20 3.85
N ASN A 13 50.71 1.72 4.68
CA ASN A 13 50.39 2.71 5.72
C ASN A 13 50.79 4.13 5.33
N GLU A 14 51.41 4.31 4.16
CA GLU A 14 51.87 5.60 3.67
C GLU A 14 50.78 6.25 2.82
N ASN A 15 50.46 7.50 3.12
CA ASN A 15 49.48 8.29 2.38
C ASN A 15 50.19 9.34 1.51
N ILE A 16 50.92 8.88 0.49
CA ILE A 16 51.78 9.70 -0.37
C ILE A 16 51.29 9.59 -1.81
N ALA A 17 50.72 10.67 -2.35
CA ALA A 17 50.11 10.70 -3.68
C ALA A 17 51.08 10.31 -4.80
N GLU A 18 52.35 10.71 -4.70
CA GLU A 18 53.37 10.38 -5.68
C GLU A 18 53.65 8.86 -5.74
N VAL A 19 53.64 8.18 -4.59
CA VAL A 19 53.82 6.73 -4.52
C VAL A 19 52.62 6.01 -5.14
N ASP A 20 51.43 6.54 -4.91
CA ASP A 20 50.18 6.00 -5.47
C ASP A 20 50.14 6.11 -6.99
N ALA A 21 50.53 7.27 -7.53
CA ALA A 21 50.67 7.47 -8.97
C ALA A 21 51.71 6.51 -9.58
N ILE A 22 52.89 6.39 -8.95
CA ILE A 22 53.94 5.46 -9.40
C ILE A 22 53.44 4.01 -9.43
N PHE A 23 52.64 3.60 -8.45
CA PHE A 23 52.10 2.24 -8.40
C PHE A 23 51.22 1.93 -9.61
N ILE A 24 50.37 2.88 -10.01
CA ILE A 24 49.47 2.74 -11.17
C ILE A 24 50.26 2.83 -12.48
N ASP A 25 51.10 3.85 -12.64
CA ASP A 25 51.86 4.12 -13.87
C ASP A 25 52.78 2.96 -14.25
N TYR A 26 53.37 2.31 -13.25
CA TYR A 26 54.33 1.23 -13.43
C TYR A 26 53.74 -0.15 -13.09
N PHE A 27 52.41 -0.27 -12.99
CA PHE A 27 51.78 -1.56 -12.70
C PHE A 27 52.15 -2.59 -13.79
N PRO A 28 52.65 -3.81 -13.43
CA PRO A 28 53.17 -4.74 -14.42
C PRO A 28 52.10 -5.22 -15.41
N LYS A 29 52.26 -4.88 -16.70
CA LYS A 29 51.30 -5.26 -17.78
C LYS A 29 51.00 -6.76 -17.83
N ASN A 30 52.01 -7.60 -17.64
CA ASN A 30 51.82 -9.06 -17.62
C ASN A 30 50.89 -9.49 -16.48
N LEU A 31 51.00 -8.87 -15.30
CA LEU A 31 50.12 -9.19 -14.17
C LEU A 31 48.70 -8.66 -14.40
N SER A 32 48.56 -7.46 -14.98
CA SER A 32 47.25 -6.93 -15.38
C SER A 32 46.55 -7.86 -16.38
N ASN A 33 47.27 -8.39 -17.37
CA ASN A 33 46.74 -9.39 -18.30
C ASN A 33 46.30 -10.68 -17.58
N GLU A 34 47.06 -11.14 -16.59
CA GLU A 34 46.66 -12.30 -15.77
C GLU A 34 45.38 -12.02 -14.97
N PHE A 35 45.20 -10.82 -14.43
CA PHE A 35 43.94 -10.43 -13.79
C PHE A 35 42.76 -10.41 -14.76
N VAL A 36 42.96 -9.95 -16.00
CA VAL A 36 41.95 -10.04 -17.06
C VAL A 36 41.63 -11.51 -17.39
N ARG A 37 42.62 -12.41 -17.42
CA ARG A 37 42.38 -13.84 -17.62
C ARG A 37 41.53 -14.44 -16.51
N ILE A 38 41.76 -14.08 -15.26
CA ILE A 38 40.96 -14.57 -14.12
C ILE A 38 39.52 -14.07 -14.25
N LYS A 39 39.34 -12.81 -14.62
CA LYS A 39 38.02 -12.23 -14.90
C LYS A 39 37.25 -12.98 -15.99
N ASP A 40 37.94 -13.42 -17.05
CA ASP A 40 37.30 -14.04 -18.22
C ASP A 40 37.17 -15.57 -18.12
N TYR A 41 38.10 -16.24 -17.44
CA TYR A 41 38.20 -17.71 -17.39
C TYR A 41 37.99 -18.30 -15.98
N GLY A 42 37.82 -17.46 -14.95
CA GLY A 42 37.53 -17.89 -13.59
C GLY A 42 38.58 -18.86 -13.02
N ASN A 43 38.10 -19.87 -12.31
CA ASN A 43 38.93 -20.88 -11.61
C ASN A 43 39.76 -21.79 -12.53
N THR A 44 39.62 -21.70 -13.85
CA THR A 44 40.42 -22.49 -14.80
C THR A 44 41.82 -21.90 -15.03
N VAL A 45 42.08 -20.68 -14.53
CA VAL A 45 43.38 -20.04 -14.63
C VAL A 45 44.35 -20.66 -13.62
N GLU A 46 45.58 -20.96 -14.07
CA GLU A 46 46.66 -21.41 -13.19
C GLU A 46 46.90 -20.41 -12.05
N ASP A 47 47.07 -20.90 -10.83
CA ASP A 47 47.23 -20.09 -9.61
C ASP A 47 46.08 -19.10 -9.35
N TYR A 48 44.86 -19.42 -9.79
CA TYR A 48 43.68 -18.56 -9.64
C TYR A 48 43.53 -17.98 -8.23
N SER A 49 43.63 -18.82 -7.19
CA SER A 49 43.46 -18.37 -5.80
C SER A 49 44.53 -17.36 -5.36
N GLU A 50 45.80 -17.59 -5.72
CA GLU A 50 46.90 -16.67 -5.36
C GLU A 50 46.76 -15.34 -6.10
N LYS A 51 46.39 -15.39 -7.37
CA LYS A 51 46.21 -14.19 -8.19
C LYS A 51 44.94 -13.42 -7.80
N LYS A 52 43.84 -14.10 -7.45
CA LYS A 52 42.64 -13.48 -6.85
C LYS A 52 43.01 -12.77 -5.55
N LEU A 53 43.80 -13.42 -4.71
CA LEU A 53 44.30 -12.83 -3.46
C LEU A 53 45.07 -11.54 -3.72
N LEU A 54 46.04 -11.61 -4.63
CA LEU A 54 46.83 -10.44 -5.01
C LEU A 54 45.98 -9.33 -5.62
N LEU A 55 44.97 -9.64 -6.44
CA LEU A 55 44.10 -8.62 -7.00
C LEU A 55 43.36 -7.85 -5.92
N ILE A 56 42.85 -8.52 -4.89
CA ILE A 56 42.13 -7.85 -3.79
C ILE A 56 43.11 -7.02 -2.95
N ASP A 57 44.33 -7.51 -2.73
CA ASP A 57 45.40 -6.71 -2.10
C ASP A 57 45.69 -5.44 -2.92
N VAL A 58 45.75 -5.57 -4.25
CA VAL A 58 45.95 -4.45 -5.18
C VAL A 58 44.78 -3.47 -5.12
N PHE A 59 43.53 -3.96 -5.18
CA PHE A 59 42.33 -3.12 -5.09
C PHE A 59 42.30 -2.35 -3.75
N THR A 60 42.55 -3.07 -2.65
CA THR A 60 42.59 -2.50 -1.30
C THR A 60 43.68 -1.43 -1.21
N PHE A 61 44.84 -1.67 -1.81
CA PHE A 61 45.93 -0.69 -1.83
C PHE A 61 45.58 0.56 -2.64
N ILE A 62 44.99 0.39 -3.83
CA ILE A 62 44.62 1.51 -4.73
C ILE A 62 43.62 2.44 -4.04
N PHE A 63 42.61 1.89 -3.37
CA PHE A 63 41.54 2.66 -2.75
C PHE A 63 41.70 2.81 -1.23
N ARG A 64 42.92 2.71 -0.68
CA ARG A 64 43.17 2.96 0.75
C ARG A 64 43.03 4.43 1.15
N ASN A 65 43.07 5.33 0.17
CA ASN A 65 42.94 6.78 0.31
C ASN A 65 42.26 7.39 -0.94
N HIS A 66 42.05 8.70 -0.95
CA HIS A 66 41.33 9.39 -2.04
C HIS A 66 42.19 9.75 -3.26
N HIS A 67 43.51 9.51 -3.26
CA HIS A 67 44.41 10.05 -4.29
C HIS A 67 44.10 9.52 -5.69
N LEU A 68 43.76 8.24 -5.80
CA LEU A 68 43.55 7.57 -7.09
C LEU A 68 42.06 7.46 -7.49
N LEU A 69 41.15 8.05 -6.71
CA LEU A 69 39.70 7.89 -6.88
C LEU A 69 39.18 8.36 -8.24
N TRP A 70 39.84 9.35 -8.83
CA TRP A 70 39.44 10.00 -10.09
C TRP A 70 40.34 9.65 -11.28
N GLU A 71 41.37 8.83 -11.06
CA GLU A 71 42.31 8.43 -12.09
C GLU A 71 41.70 7.33 -12.97
N CYS A 72 41.61 7.58 -14.27
CA CYS A 72 40.94 6.69 -15.22
C CYS A 72 41.63 5.32 -15.35
N GLU A 73 42.92 5.29 -15.06
CA GLU A 73 43.80 4.12 -15.03
C GLU A 73 43.42 3.13 -13.92
N THR A 74 42.65 3.55 -12.91
CA THR A 74 42.17 2.65 -11.86
C THR A 74 40.91 1.87 -12.27
N GLN A 75 40.15 2.36 -13.25
CA GLN A 75 38.89 1.77 -13.66
C GLN A 75 38.98 0.28 -14.06
N PRO A 76 40.02 -0.17 -14.80
CA PRO A 76 40.19 -1.59 -15.10
C PRO A 76 40.24 -2.47 -13.84
N PHE A 77 40.83 -1.99 -12.74
CA PHE A 77 40.89 -2.75 -11.49
C PHE A 77 39.53 -2.86 -10.82
N VAL A 78 38.73 -1.78 -10.84
CA VAL A 78 37.33 -1.79 -10.37
C VAL A 78 36.51 -2.80 -11.19
N ASP A 79 36.61 -2.74 -12.52
CA ASP A 79 35.86 -3.62 -13.42
C ASP A 79 36.22 -5.11 -13.25
N ILE A 80 37.51 -5.41 -13.05
CA ILE A 80 37.98 -6.77 -12.77
C ILE A 80 37.47 -7.22 -11.39
N PHE A 81 37.61 -6.37 -10.36
CA PHE A 81 37.18 -6.67 -8.99
C PHE A 81 35.68 -7.00 -8.93
N LEU A 82 34.82 -6.14 -9.50
CA LEU A 82 33.37 -6.31 -9.49
C LEU A 82 32.91 -7.61 -10.17
N LYS A 83 33.64 -8.08 -11.18
CA LYS A 83 33.32 -9.34 -11.88
C LYS A 83 33.78 -10.59 -11.13
N LEU A 84 34.69 -10.46 -10.16
CA LEU A 84 35.22 -11.59 -9.40
C LEU A 84 34.52 -11.81 -8.08
N ILE A 85 33.92 -10.77 -7.51
CA ILE A 85 33.16 -10.86 -6.25
C ILE A 85 32.03 -11.90 -6.32
N PRO A 86 31.27 -12.08 -7.41
CA PRO A 86 30.23 -13.11 -7.46
C PRO A 86 30.72 -14.56 -7.31
N ASN A 87 32.01 -14.83 -7.55
CA ASN A 87 32.56 -16.19 -7.44
C ASN A 87 32.71 -16.58 -5.97
N GLN A 88 31.88 -17.55 -5.54
CA GLN A 88 31.92 -18.17 -4.22
C GLN A 88 33.20 -19.01 -4.05
N ASP A 89 34.29 -18.35 -3.67
CA ASP A 89 35.52 -19.01 -3.24
C ASP A 89 35.77 -18.70 -1.76
N ASP A 90 36.58 -19.51 -1.09
CA ASP A 90 37.00 -19.26 0.28
C ASP A 90 37.75 -17.92 0.37
N MET A 91 37.15 -16.97 1.10
CA MET A 91 37.69 -15.63 1.35
C MET A 91 38.24 -15.49 2.78
N SER A 92 38.57 -16.57 3.47
CA SER A 92 39.16 -16.53 4.81
C SER A 92 40.55 -15.86 4.85
N ALA A 93 41.26 -15.81 3.73
CA ALA A 93 42.62 -15.26 3.64
C ALA A 93 42.71 -13.72 3.62
N TYR A 94 41.58 -13.01 3.54
CA TYR A 94 41.55 -11.55 3.38
C TYR A 94 41.42 -10.80 4.70
N ASN A 95 41.85 -9.55 4.74
CA ASN A 95 41.45 -8.60 5.78
C ASN A 95 40.18 -7.86 5.31
N PRO A 96 38.97 -8.35 5.66
CA PRO A 96 37.72 -7.77 5.18
C PRO A 96 37.53 -6.32 5.66
N ASP A 97 38.09 -5.92 6.81
CA ASP A 97 37.96 -4.56 7.32
C ASP A 97 38.64 -3.52 6.41
N SER A 98 39.85 -3.84 5.94
CA SER A 98 40.60 -2.97 5.02
C SER A 98 39.94 -2.92 3.64
N LEU A 99 39.40 -4.05 3.17
CA LEU A 99 38.69 -4.11 1.90
C LEU A 99 37.41 -3.26 1.93
N MET A 100 36.63 -3.31 3.01
CA MET A 100 35.41 -2.50 3.17
C MET A 100 35.72 -1.00 3.15
N ASN A 101 36.76 -0.55 3.87
CA ASN A 101 37.20 0.86 3.79
C ASN A 101 37.54 1.26 2.35
N SER A 102 38.19 0.36 1.62
CA SER A 102 38.58 0.61 0.24
C SER A 102 37.38 0.65 -0.71
N ILE A 103 36.37 -0.18 -0.48
CA ILE A 103 35.09 -0.13 -1.21
C ILE A 103 34.37 1.19 -0.91
N ILE A 104 34.29 1.62 0.35
CA ILE A 104 33.67 2.90 0.73
C ILE A 104 34.36 4.05 -0.02
N ILE A 105 35.70 4.09 0.00
CA ILE A 105 36.47 5.13 -0.70
C ILE A 105 36.24 5.03 -2.22
N CYS A 106 36.31 3.84 -2.81
CA CYS A 106 36.07 3.62 -4.23
C CYS A 106 34.66 4.07 -4.66
N ALA A 107 33.67 3.85 -3.80
CA ALA A 107 32.28 4.24 -3.99
C ALA A 107 32.06 5.76 -3.83
N LEU A 108 33.01 6.56 -3.34
CA LEU A 108 32.85 8.02 -3.38
C LEU A 108 32.79 8.56 -4.82
N ASN A 109 33.29 7.81 -5.79
CA ASN A 109 33.10 8.10 -7.21
C ASN A 109 31.75 7.54 -7.70
N ALA A 110 30.91 8.43 -8.25
CA ALA A 110 29.58 8.08 -8.74
C ALA A 110 29.57 6.99 -9.84
N SER A 111 30.56 6.96 -10.75
CA SER A 111 30.64 5.91 -11.78
C SER A 111 30.93 4.53 -11.16
N ASN A 112 31.70 4.53 -10.07
CA ASN A 112 31.97 3.32 -9.32
C ASN A 112 30.73 2.87 -8.54
N LYS A 113 30.00 3.76 -7.84
CA LYS A 113 28.70 3.40 -7.20
C LYS A 113 27.76 2.70 -8.16
N VAL A 114 27.54 3.29 -9.34
CA VAL A 114 26.71 2.72 -10.40
C VAL A 114 27.19 1.32 -10.79
N SER A 115 28.51 1.11 -10.84
CA SER A 115 29.10 -0.19 -11.15
C SER A 115 28.89 -1.20 -10.00
N PHE A 116 29.08 -0.81 -8.74
CA PHE A 116 28.78 -1.65 -7.57
C PHE A 116 27.33 -2.13 -7.57
N ILE A 117 26.38 -1.22 -7.83
CA ILE A 117 24.96 -1.53 -7.91
C ILE A 117 24.70 -2.49 -9.08
N LYS A 118 25.20 -2.17 -10.27
CA LYS A 118 25.01 -2.96 -11.50
C LYS A 118 25.45 -4.41 -11.38
N TYR A 119 26.49 -4.68 -10.60
CA TYR A 119 27.02 -6.03 -10.38
C TYR A 119 26.51 -6.69 -9.10
N ASN A 120 25.46 -6.13 -8.46
CA ASN A 120 24.90 -6.60 -7.20
C ASN A 120 25.96 -6.86 -6.12
N CYS A 121 26.96 -5.98 -6.06
CA CYS A 121 28.18 -6.27 -5.30
C CYS A 121 27.88 -6.46 -3.81
N MET A 122 26.97 -5.67 -3.24
CA MET A 122 26.65 -5.76 -1.81
C MET A 122 26.02 -7.11 -1.43
N PHE A 123 25.17 -7.68 -2.29
CA PHE A 123 24.60 -9.02 -2.08
C PHE A 123 25.70 -10.10 -2.06
N HIS A 124 26.56 -10.10 -3.06
CA HIS A 124 27.67 -11.06 -3.13
C HIS A 124 28.68 -10.86 -1.99
N PHE A 125 28.94 -9.60 -1.63
CA PHE A 125 29.83 -9.27 -0.53
C PHE A 125 29.28 -9.76 0.82
N TYR A 126 27.97 -9.59 1.05
CA TYR A 126 27.31 -10.11 2.23
C TYR A 126 27.53 -11.63 2.37
N HIS A 127 27.25 -12.37 1.30
CA HIS A 127 27.34 -13.82 1.32
C HIS A 127 28.77 -14.36 1.46
N ASN A 128 29.74 -13.67 0.87
CA ASN A 128 31.13 -14.13 0.87
C ASN A 128 31.92 -13.68 2.10
N PHE A 129 31.53 -12.59 2.77
CA PHE A 129 32.35 -11.99 3.83
C PHE A 129 31.60 -11.72 5.14
N ILE A 130 30.32 -11.34 5.08
CA ILE A 130 29.61 -10.78 6.25
C ILE A 130 28.81 -11.84 6.98
N LYS A 131 28.18 -12.77 6.25
CA LYS A 131 27.35 -13.83 6.82
C LYS A 131 28.06 -14.62 7.94
N GLU A 132 29.37 -14.80 7.83
CA GLU A 132 30.20 -15.54 8.80
C GLU A 132 30.95 -14.61 9.78
N ASN A 133 30.90 -13.28 9.59
CA ASN A 133 31.68 -12.32 10.36
C ASN A 133 30.83 -11.16 10.89
N HIS A 134 30.11 -11.43 11.99
CA HIS A 134 29.22 -10.46 12.64
C HIS A 134 29.92 -9.18 13.12
N ILE A 135 31.24 -9.20 13.36
CA ILE A 135 32.00 -8.02 13.82
C ILE A 135 31.95 -6.90 12.77
N LEU A 136 31.82 -7.27 11.49
CA LEU A 136 31.83 -6.34 10.37
C LEU A 136 30.44 -5.93 9.91
N ALA A 137 29.38 -6.51 10.49
CA ALA A 137 28.01 -6.29 10.06
C ALA A 137 27.65 -4.79 10.07
N HIS A 138 27.96 -4.07 11.16
CA HIS A 138 27.66 -2.63 11.25
C HIS A 138 28.29 -1.84 10.09
N LYS A 139 29.61 -1.98 9.93
CA LYS A 139 30.37 -1.30 8.88
C LYS A 139 29.90 -1.68 7.47
N PHE A 140 29.40 -2.91 7.30
CA PHE A 140 28.87 -3.36 6.02
C PHE A 140 27.58 -2.64 5.67
N TRP A 141 26.71 -2.44 6.65
CA TRP A 141 25.47 -1.72 6.42
C TRP A 141 25.71 -0.24 6.13
N ASP A 142 26.65 0.40 6.85
CA ASP A 142 27.09 1.77 6.54
C ASP A 142 27.59 1.87 5.09
N MET A 143 28.43 0.91 4.66
CA MET A 143 28.93 0.82 3.29
C MET A 143 27.81 0.59 2.27
N CYS A 144 26.80 -0.22 2.59
CA CYS A 144 25.66 -0.46 1.70
C CYS A 144 24.87 0.82 1.48
N GLU A 145 24.52 1.52 2.56
CA GLU A 145 23.79 2.79 2.51
C GLU A 145 24.55 3.81 1.67
N GLU A 146 25.86 3.96 1.88
CA GLU A 146 26.72 4.83 1.06
C GLU A 146 26.73 4.45 -0.44
N VAL A 147 26.81 3.15 -0.77
CA VAL A 147 26.79 2.70 -2.18
C VAL A 147 25.42 2.97 -2.82
N TYR A 148 24.34 2.81 -2.06
CA TYR A 148 22.95 2.92 -2.51
C TYR A 148 22.33 4.30 -2.26
N GLU A 149 23.10 5.29 -1.81
CA GLU A 149 22.74 6.72 -1.83
C GLU A 149 23.42 7.48 -2.99
N PRO A 150 23.10 7.21 -4.27
CA PRO A 150 23.64 7.97 -5.39
C PRO A 150 22.69 9.09 -5.86
N ASP A 151 23.26 10.23 -6.24
CA ASP A 151 22.59 11.20 -7.12
C ASP A 151 22.63 10.66 -8.55
N ILE A 152 21.63 9.85 -8.93
CA ILE A 152 21.56 9.26 -10.28
C ILE A 152 20.71 10.09 -11.24
N SER A 153 20.82 11.42 -11.16
CA SER A 153 20.15 12.34 -12.09
C SER A 153 20.40 12.05 -13.59
N HIS A 154 21.40 11.24 -13.94
CA HIS A 154 21.76 10.87 -15.32
C HIS A 154 21.64 9.39 -15.66
N THR A 155 20.74 8.65 -15.00
CA THR A 155 20.65 7.19 -15.23
C THR A 155 20.17 6.81 -16.64
N SER A 156 20.90 5.90 -17.29
CA SER A 156 20.49 5.29 -18.55
C SER A 156 19.49 4.14 -18.34
N PHE A 157 18.67 3.84 -19.36
CA PHE A 157 17.75 2.69 -19.36
C PHE A 157 18.46 1.35 -19.05
N TYR A 158 19.70 1.19 -19.53
CA TYR A 158 20.51 -0.02 -19.31
C TYR A 158 20.79 -0.31 -17.82
N PHE A 159 20.81 0.74 -16.98
CA PHE A 159 20.96 0.57 -15.54
C PHE A 159 19.73 -0.06 -14.89
N CYS A 160 18.52 0.24 -15.38
CA CYS A 160 17.27 -0.29 -14.82
C CYS A 160 17.18 -1.81 -15.00
N GLU A 161 17.55 -2.33 -16.19
CA GLU A 161 17.59 -3.77 -16.46
C GLU A 161 18.58 -4.49 -15.53
N LYS A 162 19.69 -3.85 -15.19
CA LYS A 162 20.69 -4.43 -14.29
C LYS A 162 20.21 -4.44 -12.84
N ILE A 163 19.52 -3.40 -12.37
CA ILE A 163 18.92 -3.42 -11.02
C ILE A 163 17.87 -4.51 -10.90
N THR A 164 17.03 -4.73 -11.92
CA THR A 164 16.09 -5.86 -11.94
C THR A 164 16.81 -7.18 -11.63
N ASN A 165 17.93 -7.44 -12.30
CA ASN A 165 18.72 -8.66 -12.06
C ASN A 165 19.38 -8.70 -10.66
N CYS A 166 19.47 -7.57 -9.95
CA CYS A 166 19.98 -7.51 -8.58
C CYS A 166 18.90 -7.84 -7.54
N LEU A 167 17.65 -7.44 -7.79
CA LEU A 167 16.52 -7.68 -6.89
C LEU A 167 16.18 -9.17 -6.81
N ASP A 168 16.18 -9.89 -7.94
CA ASP A 168 15.73 -11.28 -7.99
C ASP A 168 16.54 -12.22 -7.05
N PRO A 169 17.89 -12.19 -7.01
CA PRO A 169 18.66 -12.98 -6.06
C PRO A 169 18.37 -12.61 -4.60
N ILE A 170 18.19 -11.33 -4.28
CA ILE A 170 17.92 -10.86 -2.92
C ILE A 170 16.55 -11.39 -2.45
N MET A 171 15.51 -11.17 -3.26
CA MET A 171 14.15 -11.62 -2.97
C MET A 171 14.07 -13.15 -2.88
N THR A 172 14.69 -13.87 -3.82
CA THR A 172 14.71 -15.35 -3.83
C THR A 172 15.42 -15.89 -2.59
N THR A 173 16.56 -15.30 -2.21
CA THR A 173 17.30 -15.72 -1.01
C THR A 173 16.48 -15.47 0.25
N PHE A 174 15.82 -14.31 0.37
CA PHE A 174 14.92 -14.05 1.49
C PHE A 174 13.79 -15.09 1.55
N LEU A 175 13.05 -15.30 0.45
CA LEU A 175 11.90 -16.20 0.42
C LEU A 175 12.27 -17.66 0.71
N THR A 176 13.49 -18.07 0.38
CA THR A 176 13.98 -19.44 0.62
C THR A 176 14.57 -19.64 2.01
N THR A 177 15.17 -18.61 2.61
CA THR A 177 15.94 -18.75 3.86
C THR A 177 15.31 -18.06 5.06
N GLY A 178 14.39 -17.12 4.85
CA GLY A 178 13.86 -16.23 5.89
C GLY A 178 14.91 -15.28 6.48
N ASN A 179 16.05 -15.09 5.82
CA ASN A 179 17.15 -14.30 6.37
C ASN A 179 16.83 -12.80 6.42
N HIS A 180 16.70 -12.24 7.62
CA HIS A 180 16.42 -10.82 7.86
C HIS A 180 17.46 -9.85 7.28
N ASP A 181 18.72 -10.27 7.11
CA ASP A 181 19.72 -9.42 6.46
C ASP A 181 19.39 -9.21 4.97
N MET A 182 18.76 -10.19 4.31
CA MET A 182 18.28 -10.04 2.94
C MET A 182 17.11 -9.06 2.85
N THR A 183 16.26 -9.00 3.88
CA THR A 183 15.28 -7.93 3.99
C THR A 183 15.97 -6.58 4.04
N ARG A 184 16.90 -6.37 4.98
CA ARG A 184 17.57 -5.07 5.12
C ARG A 184 18.22 -4.64 3.81
N LEU A 185 18.94 -5.55 3.14
CA LEU A 185 19.53 -5.27 1.84
C LEU A 185 18.49 -4.94 0.76
N LEU A 186 17.38 -5.69 0.69
CA LEU A 186 16.29 -5.42 -0.24
C LEU A 186 15.74 -4.01 -0.05
N PHE A 187 15.52 -3.58 1.20
CA PHE A 187 14.97 -2.26 1.47
C PHE A 187 15.94 -1.13 1.12
N ILE A 188 17.23 -1.28 1.40
CA ILE A 188 18.24 -0.31 0.93
C ILE A 188 18.14 -0.15 -0.60
N VAL A 189 18.00 -1.25 -1.35
CA VAL A 189 17.87 -1.19 -2.81
C VAL A 189 16.54 -0.57 -3.24
N VAL A 190 15.43 -0.92 -2.60
CA VAL A 190 14.10 -0.41 -2.97
C VAL A 190 13.91 1.05 -2.55
N ASP A 191 14.50 1.48 -1.45
CA ASP A 191 14.50 2.88 -1.01
C ASP A 191 15.29 3.75 -1.98
N MET A 192 16.48 3.31 -2.40
CA MET A 192 17.20 3.96 -3.51
C MET A 192 16.30 4.08 -4.75
N LEU A 193 15.62 2.99 -5.16
CA LEU A 193 14.74 3.00 -6.33
C LEU A 193 13.57 3.98 -6.17
N TYR A 194 13.02 4.09 -4.96
CA TYR A 194 11.96 5.03 -4.63
C TYR A 194 12.46 6.47 -4.72
N ASP A 195 13.56 6.80 -4.06
CA ASP A 195 14.12 8.14 -4.00
C ASP A 195 14.55 8.65 -5.39
N GLN A 196 15.07 7.75 -6.23
CA GLN A 196 15.44 8.04 -7.61
C GLN A 196 14.26 8.02 -8.59
N LYS A 197 13.03 7.75 -8.13
CA LYS A 197 11.83 7.62 -8.99
C LYS A 197 12.07 6.64 -10.14
N LEU A 198 12.59 5.47 -9.80
CA LEU A 198 12.92 4.38 -10.72
C LEU A 198 11.96 3.19 -10.61
N ILE A 199 11.10 3.13 -9.57
CA ILE A 199 10.15 2.03 -9.36
C ILE A 199 9.28 1.79 -10.61
N ASP A 200 8.88 2.86 -11.32
CA ASP A 200 8.06 2.79 -12.54
C ASP A 200 8.81 2.33 -13.78
N LYS A 201 10.14 2.33 -13.73
CA LYS A 201 11.02 2.00 -14.85
C LYS A 201 11.61 0.59 -14.73
N ILE A 202 11.60 0.01 -13.54
CA ILE A 202 12.09 -1.35 -13.31
C ILE A 202 10.95 -2.36 -13.39
N ARG A 203 11.30 -3.58 -13.79
CA ARG A 203 10.38 -4.72 -13.72
C ARG A 203 10.95 -5.68 -12.70
N PHE A 204 10.17 -6.08 -11.72
CA PHE A 204 10.53 -7.12 -10.76
C PHE A 204 9.28 -7.89 -10.37
N ASP A 205 9.45 -9.06 -9.77
CA ASP A 205 8.34 -9.90 -9.37
C ASP A 205 7.58 -9.29 -8.19
N LEU A 206 6.45 -8.65 -8.49
CA LEU A 206 5.58 -8.00 -7.53
C LEU A 206 4.86 -8.99 -6.60
N GLU A 207 4.66 -10.25 -7.01
CA GLU A 207 4.07 -11.27 -6.14
C GLU A 207 5.10 -11.79 -5.13
N SER A 208 6.36 -11.94 -5.55
CA SER A 208 7.47 -12.17 -4.62
C SER A 208 7.59 -11.00 -3.64
N PHE A 209 7.60 -9.75 -4.12
CA PHE A 209 7.68 -8.58 -3.25
C PHE A 209 6.48 -8.44 -2.29
N TYR A 210 5.28 -8.80 -2.75
CA TYR A 210 4.08 -8.93 -1.89
C TYR A 210 4.29 -9.96 -0.79
N SER A 211 4.80 -11.14 -1.13
CA SER A 211 5.06 -12.21 -0.16
C SER A 211 6.06 -11.77 0.92
N ILE A 212 7.11 -11.04 0.52
CA ILE A 212 8.08 -10.43 1.45
C ILE A 212 7.39 -9.40 2.35
N THR A 213 6.60 -8.50 1.76
CA THR A 213 5.84 -7.48 2.50
C THR A 213 4.92 -8.12 3.54
N ASP A 214 4.25 -9.22 3.18
CA ASP A 214 3.38 -9.94 4.10
C ASP A 214 4.17 -10.48 5.30
N THR A 215 5.29 -11.18 5.06
CA THR A 215 6.16 -11.67 6.13
C THR A 215 6.62 -10.54 7.07
N LEU A 216 6.96 -9.37 6.54
CA LEU A 216 7.43 -8.26 7.36
C LEU A 216 6.33 -7.63 8.20
N ILE A 217 5.13 -7.49 7.63
CA ILE A 217 3.99 -6.98 8.39
C ILE A 217 3.61 -7.95 9.50
N GLN A 218 3.61 -9.26 9.24
CA GLN A 218 3.38 -10.25 10.30
C GLN A 218 4.45 -10.16 11.40
N ASN A 219 5.74 -10.05 11.03
CA ASN A 219 6.81 -9.89 12.03
C ASN A 219 6.66 -8.60 12.84
N TYR A 220 6.29 -7.49 12.20
CA TYR A 220 6.03 -6.21 12.87
C TYR A 220 4.87 -6.33 13.88
N ILE A 221 3.78 -7.00 13.49
CA ILE A 221 2.63 -7.25 14.36
C ILE A 221 3.02 -8.12 15.56
N ASP A 222 3.79 -9.18 15.33
CA ASP A 222 4.08 -10.17 16.35
C ASP A 222 5.19 -9.74 17.33
N HIS A 223 6.16 -8.91 16.88
CA HIS A 223 7.38 -8.63 17.63
C HIS A 223 7.71 -7.13 17.81
N GLU A 224 6.93 -6.22 17.23
CA GLU A 224 7.24 -4.77 17.15
C GLU A 224 8.63 -4.45 16.54
N GLU A 225 9.22 -5.42 15.81
CA GLU A 225 10.50 -5.22 15.12
C GLU A 225 10.28 -4.49 13.78
N TYR A 226 11.32 -3.80 13.29
CA TYR A 226 11.40 -3.19 11.94
C TYR A 226 10.65 -1.85 11.71
N GLU A 227 10.50 -1.00 12.72
CA GLU A 227 9.83 0.32 12.57
C GLU A 227 10.34 1.15 11.37
N GLU A 228 11.66 1.21 11.15
CA GLU A 228 12.25 2.01 10.06
C GLU A 228 11.85 1.50 8.67
N ILE A 229 11.82 0.18 8.48
CA ILE A 229 11.48 -0.47 7.20
C ILE A 229 10.00 -0.25 6.86
N ILE A 230 9.14 -0.32 7.87
CA ILE A 230 7.70 -0.14 7.74
C ILE A 230 7.35 1.30 7.34
N ASP A 231 8.22 2.29 7.59
CA ASP A 231 7.96 3.68 7.26
C ASP A 231 8.04 3.99 5.73
N ASN A 232 8.85 3.22 4.99
CA ASN A 232 9.02 3.40 3.54
C ASN A 232 8.15 2.47 2.69
N LEU A 233 7.86 1.27 3.18
CA LEU A 233 7.08 0.25 2.47
C LEU A 233 5.70 0.76 1.95
N PRO A 234 4.91 1.52 2.73
CA PRO A 234 3.65 2.09 2.26
C PRO A 234 3.84 3.09 1.12
N LYS A 235 4.97 3.79 1.04
CA LYS A 235 5.27 4.76 -0.04
C LYS A 235 5.59 4.01 -1.33
N ILE A 236 6.44 2.99 -1.25
CA ILE A 236 6.79 2.09 -2.35
C ILE A 236 5.52 1.47 -2.96
N TRP A 237 4.66 0.85 -2.14
CA TRP A 237 3.41 0.26 -2.62
C TRP A 237 2.42 1.29 -3.17
N SER A 238 2.41 2.50 -2.63
CA SER A 238 1.61 3.58 -3.22
C SER A 238 2.04 3.85 -4.65
N ASP A 239 3.34 3.92 -4.89
CA ASP A 239 3.87 4.24 -6.20
C ASP A 239 3.62 3.10 -7.18
N ILE A 240 3.83 1.84 -6.76
CA ILE A 240 3.46 0.64 -7.53
C ILE A 240 1.97 0.71 -7.96
N PHE A 241 1.07 1.02 -7.02
CA PHE A 241 -0.35 1.15 -7.33
C PHE A 241 -0.71 2.35 -8.22
N ASN A 242 0.14 3.36 -8.34
CA ASN A 242 -0.15 4.54 -9.17
C ASN A 242 0.40 4.41 -10.61
N GLN A 243 1.28 3.43 -10.88
CA GLN A 243 2.05 3.38 -12.12
C GLN A 243 1.32 2.74 -13.30
N ASN A 244 0.35 1.84 -13.08
CA ASN A 244 -0.70 1.42 -14.02
C ASN A 244 -1.56 0.34 -13.34
N ALA A 245 -2.83 0.20 -13.72
CA ALA A 245 -3.75 -0.79 -13.14
C ALA A 245 -3.35 -2.27 -13.38
N ILE A 246 -2.45 -2.51 -14.33
CA ILE A 246 -2.12 -3.84 -14.87
C ILE A 246 -0.98 -4.51 -14.09
N THR A 247 -0.15 -3.75 -13.35
CA THR A 247 1.09 -4.27 -12.78
C THR A 247 0.86 -5.21 -11.59
N PHE A 248 0.02 -4.82 -10.64
CA PHE A 248 -0.32 -5.64 -9.48
C PHE A 248 -1.77 -5.36 -9.05
N GLN A 249 -2.50 -6.43 -8.76
CA GLN A 249 -3.92 -6.38 -8.41
C GLN A 249 -4.17 -6.97 -7.02
N ILE A 250 -5.02 -6.29 -6.27
CA ILE A 250 -5.66 -6.80 -5.06
C ILE A 250 -6.84 -7.65 -5.52
N ASP A 251 -6.62 -8.95 -5.63
CA ASP A 251 -7.56 -9.92 -6.18
C ASP A 251 -8.14 -10.90 -5.15
N ASP A 252 -7.63 -10.89 -3.92
CA ASP A 252 -8.17 -11.64 -2.80
C ASP A 252 -8.26 -10.82 -1.50
N ILE A 253 -8.90 -11.40 -0.48
CA ILE A 253 -9.08 -10.78 0.83
C ILE A 253 -7.76 -10.66 1.60
N ARG A 254 -6.80 -11.58 1.42
CA ARG A 254 -5.50 -11.55 2.12
C ARG A 254 -4.67 -10.35 1.67
N LYS A 255 -4.58 -10.11 0.36
CA LYS A 255 -3.96 -8.90 -0.21
C LYS A 255 -4.67 -7.65 0.31
N LEU A 256 -6.00 -7.62 0.27
CA LEU A 256 -6.78 -6.47 0.74
C LEU A 256 -6.48 -6.15 2.22
N THR A 257 -6.44 -7.17 3.08
CA THR A 257 -6.17 -7.00 4.51
C THR A 257 -4.75 -6.56 4.79
N LEU A 258 -3.77 -7.11 4.06
CA LEU A 258 -2.37 -6.70 4.18
C LEU A 258 -2.20 -5.23 3.81
N PHE A 259 -2.73 -4.80 2.66
CA PHE A 259 -2.59 -3.40 2.23
C PHE A 259 -3.39 -2.44 3.10
N ALA A 260 -4.53 -2.86 3.63
CA ALA A 260 -5.26 -2.06 4.61
C ALA A 260 -4.43 -1.84 5.89
N ALA A 261 -3.75 -2.88 6.38
CA ALA A 261 -2.84 -2.75 7.51
C ALA A 261 -1.67 -1.79 7.23
N LEU A 262 -0.95 -2.06 6.15
CA LEU A 262 0.21 -1.26 5.72
C LEU A 262 -0.16 0.22 5.56
N PHE A 263 -1.31 0.50 4.94
CA PHE A 263 -1.77 1.87 4.77
C PHE A 263 -2.38 2.48 6.03
N SER A 264 -2.85 1.68 6.98
CA SER A 264 -3.29 2.20 8.28
C SER A 264 -2.11 2.74 9.08
N VAL A 265 -1.02 1.99 9.14
CA VAL A 265 0.23 2.43 9.79
C VAL A 265 0.76 3.74 9.17
N ASP A 266 0.84 3.83 7.84
CA ASP A 266 1.24 5.07 7.15
C ASP A 266 0.34 6.26 7.47
N MET A 267 -0.96 6.03 7.57
CA MET A 267 -1.92 7.09 7.87
C MET A 267 -1.81 7.56 9.32
N VAL A 268 -1.63 6.65 10.28
CA VAL A 268 -1.36 6.98 11.68
C VAL A 268 -0.11 7.85 11.77
N ASN A 269 1.02 7.41 11.18
CA ASN A 269 2.27 8.16 11.22
C ASN A 269 2.13 9.56 10.59
N LYS A 270 1.34 9.68 9.51
CA LYS A 270 1.06 10.98 8.88
C LYS A 270 0.14 11.88 9.70
N LEU A 271 -0.85 11.32 10.39
CA LEU A 271 -1.72 12.09 11.28
C LEU A 271 -0.93 12.58 12.49
N MET A 272 -0.16 11.70 13.15
CA MET A 272 0.71 12.03 14.29
C MET A 272 1.71 13.14 13.96
N LYS A 273 2.45 13.01 12.84
CA LYS A 273 3.39 14.06 12.38
C LYS A 273 2.69 15.40 12.13
N ARG A 274 1.40 15.41 11.77
CA ARG A 274 0.62 16.64 11.53
C ARG A 274 0.09 17.25 12.81
N PHE A 275 -0.33 16.44 13.78
CA PHE A 275 -0.72 16.92 15.11
C PHE A 275 0.42 17.64 15.82
N VAL A 276 1.60 17.01 15.87
CA VAL A 276 2.79 17.59 16.51
C VAL A 276 3.14 18.95 15.89
N ASN A 277 2.95 19.08 14.56
CA ASN A 277 3.27 20.29 13.81
C ASN A 277 2.11 21.29 13.69
N GLY A 278 0.92 21.02 14.27
CA GLY A 278 -0.28 21.86 14.12
C GLY A 278 -0.72 22.07 12.66
N CYS A 279 -0.38 21.13 11.77
CA CYS A 279 -0.59 21.26 10.33
C CYS A 279 -1.87 20.54 9.86
N ARG A 280 -2.50 21.06 8.80
CA ARG A 280 -3.67 20.41 8.18
C ARG A 280 -3.30 19.08 7.53
N PHE A 281 -4.22 18.11 7.59
CA PHE A 281 -4.08 16.85 6.87
C PHE A 281 -4.52 17.04 5.41
N GLU A 282 -3.54 17.28 4.55
CA GLU A 282 -3.78 17.39 3.10
C GLU A 282 -4.11 16.02 2.51
N VAL A 283 -5.33 15.85 1.99
CA VAL A 283 -5.75 14.65 1.27
C VAL A 283 -5.32 14.79 -0.19
N THR A 284 -4.49 13.84 -0.65
CA THR A 284 -4.04 13.74 -2.05
C THR A 284 -4.69 12.52 -2.69
N ILE A 285 -4.64 12.40 -4.03
CA ILE A 285 -5.17 11.22 -4.75
C ILE A 285 -4.58 9.91 -4.19
N LYS A 286 -3.27 9.90 -3.90
CA LYS A 286 -2.60 8.74 -3.29
C LYS A 286 -3.19 8.39 -1.93
N LYS A 287 -3.46 9.38 -1.08
CA LYS A 287 -4.09 9.18 0.23
C LYS A 287 -5.55 8.74 0.12
N THR A 288 -6.31 9.30 -0.81
CA THR A 288 -7.68 8.89 -1.11
C THR A 288 -7.73 7.41 -1.50
N LYS A 289 -6.82 6.96 -2.37
CA LYS A 289 -6.70 5.55 -2.76
C LYS A 289 -6.44 4.62 -1.55
N LYS A 290 -5.51 5.00 -0.68
CA LYS A 290 -5.24 4.27 0.57
C LYS A 290 -6.49 4.18 1.45
N LEU A 291 -7.19 5.29 1.67
CA LEU A 291 -8.43 5.30 2.46
C LEU A 291 -9.52 4.42 1.85
N TYR A 292 -9.62 4.34 0.52
CA TYR A 292 -10.57 3.43 -0.13
C TYR A 292 -10.19 1.95 0.03
N ILE A 293 -8.90 1.61 -0.01
CA ILE A 293 -8.42 0.25 0.27
C ILE A 293 -8.75 -0.14 1.73
N ILE A 294 -8.47 0.77 2.68
CA ILE A 294 -8.81 0.59 4.09
C ILE A 294 -10.34 0.46 4.27
N TYR A 295 -11.12 1.33 3.64
CA TYR A 295 -12.58 1.28 3.68
C TYR A 295 -13.13 -0.05 3.14
N LEU A 296 -12.61 -0.53 2.01
CA LEU A 296 -13.05 -1.80 1.44
C LEU A 296 -12.69 -2.98 2.37
N ALA A 297 -11.54 -2.94 3.04
CA ALA A 297 -11.18 -3.92 4.06
C ALA A 297 -12.15 -3.88 5.26
N LEU A 298 -12.54 -2.69 5.74
CA LEU A 298 -13.57 -2.56 6.79
C LEU A 298 -14.92 -3.15 6.36
N VAL A 299 -15.31 -2.99 5.09
CA VAL A 299 -16.52 -3.64 4.55
C VAL A 299 -16.36 -5.16 4.54
N ALA A 300 -15.19 -5.67 4.13
CA ALA A 300 -14.92 -7.10 4.07
C ALA A 300 -14.85 -7.76 5.47
N LEU A 301 -14.30 -7.07 6.48
CA LEU A 301 -14.14 -7.60 7.83
C LEU A 301 -15.46 -8.02 8.47
N ASN A 302 -16.55 -7.30 8.21
CA ASN A 302 -17.88 -7.66 8.69
C ASN A 302 -18.37 -9.04 8.20
N THR A 303 -17.78 -9.57 7.12
CA THR A 303 -18.21 -10.82 6.46
C THR A 303 -17.28 -12.00 6.74
N THR A 304 -16.24 -11.79 7.54
CA THR A 304 -15.18 -12.77 7.73
C THR A 304 -14.96 -13.06 9.20
N ASP A 305 -14.41 -14.25 9.49
CA ASP A 305 -13.98 -14.65 10.82
C ASP A 305 -13.07 -13.58 11.45
N THR A 306 -13.61 -12.87 12.46
CA THR A 306 -12.98 -11.76 13.16
C THR A 306 -11.75 -12.21 13.94
N ASP A 307 -11.74 -13.47 14.41
CA ASP A 307 -10.68 -13.98 15.28
C ASP A 307 -9.37 -14.14 14.50
N SER A 308 -9.47 -14.50 13.22
CA SER A 308 -8.31 -14.62 12.32
C SER A 308 -7.62 -13.29 11.98
N ARG A 309 -8.23 -12.14 12.31
CA ARG A 309 -7.78 -10.80 11.92
C ARG A 309 -7.84 -9.77 13.05
N SER A 310 -7.74 -10.21 14.31
CA SER A 310 -7.71 -9.33 15.48
C SER A 310 -6.65 -8.22 15.37
N TRP A 311 -5.44 -8.58 14.90
CA TRP A 311 -4.34 -7.65 14.66
C TRP A 311 -4.71 -6.49 13.73
N LEU A 312 -5.49 -6.75 12.66
CA LEU A 312 -5.92 -5.70 11.74
C LEU A 312 -6.96 -4.80 12.39
N ILE A 313 -7.85 -5.36 13.22
CA ILE A 313 -8.84 -4.59 13.97
C ILE A 313 -8.13 -3.62 14.92
N ASP A 314 -7.05 -4.03 15.57
CA ASP A 314 -6.30 -3.17 16.49
C ASP A 314 -5.62 -2.01 15.74
N LEU A 315 -4.96 -2.28 14.61
CA LEU A 315 -4.40 -1.22 13.74
C LEU A 315 -5.48 -0.23 13.25
N LEU A 316 -6.68 -0.73 12.94
CA LEU A 316 -7.80 0.10 12.50
C LEU A 316 -8.39 0.95 13.64
N LYS A 317 -8.40 0.44 14.88
CA LYS A 317 -8.78 1.22 16.07
C LYS A 317 -7.78 2.35 16.30
N ASP A 318 -6.49 2.09 16.18
CA ASP A 318 -5.46 3.13 16.33
C ASP A 318 -5.63 4.24 15.27
N LEU A 319 -5.89 3.84 14.03
CA LEU A 319 -6.20 4.80 12.97
C LEU A 319 -7.49 5.58 13.26
N HIS A 320 -8.53 4.92 13.76
CA HIS A 320 -9.78 5.57 14.16
C HIS A 320 -9.56 6.63 15.24
N GLN A 321 -8.83 6.29 16.31
CA GLN A 321 -8.49 7.21 17.40
C GLN A 321 -7.72 8.44 16.88
N ASN A 322 -6.75 8.22 15.98
CA ASN A 322 -6.01 9.31 15.35
C ASN A 322 -6.90 10.23 14.52
N PHE A 323 -7.86 9.68 13.77
CA PHE A 323 -8.85 10.51 13.07
C PHE A 323 -9.81 11.21 14.05
N GLN A 324 -10.20 10.58 15.15
CA GLN A 324 -11.03 11.21 16.18
C GLN A 324 -10.34 12.45 16.75
N GLU A 325 -9.05 12.36 17.11
CA GLU A 325 -8.25 13.53 17.52
C GLU A 325 -8.19 14.59 16.41
N TYR A 326 -8.17 14.18 15.14
CA TYR A 326 -8.06 15.11 14.00
C TYR A 326 -9.33 15.92 13.87
N LEU A 327 -10.47 15.25 13.98
CA LEU A 327 -11.78 15.86 13.94
C LEU A 327 -11.99 16.85 15.11
N LYS A 328 -11.30 16.69 16.25
CA LYS A 328 -11.33 17.65 17.37
C LYS A 328 -10.65 18.99 17.07
N THR A 329 -9.86 19.11 16.01
CA THR A 329 -9.15 20.35 15.67
C THR A 329 -9.92 21.30 14.74
N ASP A 330 -11.16 20.94 14.37
CA ASP A 330 -12.01 21.65 13.40
C ASP A 330 -11.39 21.84 11.99
N PHE A 331 -10.20 21.28 11.73
CA PHE A 331 -9.49 21.39 10.44
C PHE A 331 -10.23 20.72 9.28
N ILE A 332 -11.11 19.76 9.56
CA ILE A 332 -11.91 19.08 8.53
C ILE A 332 -12.77 20.06 7.72
N HIS A 333 -13.31 21.12 8.35
CA HIS A 333 -14.17 22.08 7.67
C HIS A 333 -13.45 22.91 6.60
N ALA A 334 -12.12 23.01 6.69
CA ALA A 334 -11.30 23.72 5.73
C ALA A 334 -10.90 22.88 4.50
N LEU A 335 -11.21 21.59 4.50
CA LEU A 335 -10.91 20.70 3.37
C LEU A 335 -11.97 20.83 2.26
N PRO A 336 -11.63 20.51 1.01
CA PRO A 336 -12.63 20.29 -0.05
C PRO A 336 -13.70 19.26 0.37
N LEU A 337 -14.93 19.40 -0.13
CA LEU A 337 -16.06 18.53 0.24
C LEU A 337 -15.75 17.05 -0.04
N GLU A 338 -15.06 16.77 -1.14
CA GLU A 338 -14.66 15.45 -1.58
C GLU A 338 -13.72 14.79 -0.55
N HIS A 339 -12.79 15.58 -0.01
CA HIS A 339 -11.82 15.11 0.98
C HIS A 339 -12.47 14.88 2.35
N GLN A 340 -13.41 15.76 2.74
CA GLN A 340 -14.23 15.56 3.93
C GLN A 340 -15.06 14.28 3.83
N PHE A 341 -15.68 14.05 2.66
CA PHE A 341 -16.48 12.86 2.42
C PHE A 341 -15.68 11.58 2.62
N VAL A 342 -14.49 11.46 2.02
CA VAL A 342 -13.65 10.26 2.13
C VAL A 342 -13.21 10.01 3.57
N ILE A 343 -12.81 11.06 4.30
CA ILE A 343 -12.42 10.94 5.71
C ILE A 343 -13.60 10.48 6.56
N LEU A 344 -14.77 11.11 6.41
CA LEU A 344 -15.95 10.77 7.21
C LEU A 344 -16.52 9.39 6.84
N GLN A 345 -16.48 9.01 5.56
CA GLN A 345 -16.82 7.67 5.08
C GLN A 345 -15.97 6.61 5.78
N TYR A 346 -14.65 6.78 5.79
CA TYR A 346 -13.76 5.89 6.53
C TYR A 346 -14.09 5.92 8.03
N TYR A 347 -14.20 7.11 8.64
CA TYR A 347 -14.33 7.28 10.08
C TYR A 347 -15.61 6.61 10.64
N ILE A 348 -16.75 6.85 9.99
CA ILE A 348 -18.04 6.24 10.32
C ILE A 348 -17.97 4.73 10.14
N LYS A 349 -17.44 4.26 9.01
CA LYS A 349 -17.37 2.82 8.75
C LYS A 349 -16.45 2.11 9.75
N SER A 350 -15.34 2.76 10.10
CA SER A 350 -14.39 2.27 11.09
C SER A 350 -15.07 2.12 12.44
N SER A 351 -15.81 3.14 12.91
CA SER A 351 -16.49 3.07 14.21
C SER A 351 -17.43 1.87 14.33
N ILE A 352 -18.19 1.60 13.27
CA ILE A 352 -19.12 0.46 13.21
C ILE A 352 -18.35 -0.86 13.24
N THR A 353 -17.37 -1.02 12.35
CA THR A 353 -16.65 -2.29 12.20
C THR A 353 -15.75 -2.61 13.39
N THR A 354 -15.16 -1.60 14.04
CA THR A 354 -14.30 -1.80 15.22
C THR A 354 -15.05 -1.67 16.54
N ASN A 355 -16.39 -1.53 16.50
CA ASN A 355 -17.26 -1.32 17.66
C ASN A 355 -16.78 -0.19 18.58
N MET A 356 -16.43 0.96 17.98
CA MET A 356 -16.04 2.17 18.70
C MET A 356 -17.20 3.17 18.73
N ASP A 357 -17.50 3.69 19.91
CA ASP A 357 -18.57 4.65 20.10
C ASP A 357 -18.21 6.02 19.53
N LEU A 358 -19.13 6.61 18.76
CA LEU A 358 -19.04 7.99 18.33
C LEU A 358 -19.47 8.92 19.47
N SER A 359 -18.64 9.89 19.82
CA SER A 359 -18.96 10.90 20.84
C SER A 359 -20.03 11.89 20.34
N PRO A 360 -20.71 12.64 21.23
CA PRO A 360 -21.63 13.71 20.83
C PRO A 360 -20.98 14.76 19.92
N ARG A 361 -19.67 14.98 20.08
CA ARG A 361 -18.90 15.89 19.22
C ARG A 361 -18.72 15.30 17.82
N ASP A 362 -18.46 14.00 17.70
CA ASP A 362 -18.35 13.31 16.41
C ASP A 362 -19.65 13.44 15.63
N TYR A 363 -20.79 13.17 16.27
CA TYR A 363 -22.11 13.38 15.67
C TYR A 363 -22.34 14.82 15.22
N LYS A 364 -21.90 15.82 15.99
CA LYS A 364 -22.01 17.23 15.59
C LYS A 364 -21.23 17.51 14.29
N ILE A 365 -20.01 17.00 14.17
CA ILE A 365 -19.17 17.18 12.96
C ILE A 365 -19.81 16.47 11.77
N ILE A 366 -20.23 15.22 11.97
CA ILE A 366 -20.91 14.41 10.95
C ILE A 366 -22.19 15.10 10.48
N ASN A 367 -23.08 15.49 11.39
CA ASN A 367 -24.35 16.15 11.05
C ASN A 367 -24.12 17.48 10.35
N SER A 368 -23.16 18.29 10.82
CA SER A 368 -22.79 19.54 10.14
C SER A 368 -22.34 19.30 8.70
N PHE A 369 -21.62 18.21 8.44
CA PHE A 369 -21.25 17.83 7.09
C PHE A 369 -22.45 17.33 6.26
N LEU A 370 -23.32 16.49 6.83
CA LEU A 370 -24.54 16.01 6.17
C LEU A 370 -25.49 17.16 5.81
N ASP A 371 -25.63 18.16 6.67
CA ASP A 371 -26.44 19.36 6.42
C ASP A 371 -25.89 20.17 5.23
N ARG A 372 -24.55 20.26 5.11
CA ARG A 372 -23.90 20.89 3.95
C ARG A 372 -24.08 20.09 2.67
N LEU A 373 -24.11 18.76 2.74
CA LEU A 373 -24.43 17.94 1.57
C LEU A 373 -25.90 18.10 1.16
N CYS A 374 -26.80 18.33 2.11
CA CYS A 374 -28.23 18.55 1.85
C CYS A 374 -28.49 19.78 0.98
N THR A 375 -27.66 20.83 1.10
CA THR A 375 -27.77 22.04 0.28
C THR A 375 -27.25 21.86 -1.15
N SER A 376 -26.65 20.69 -1.47
CA SER A 376 -26.08 20.37 -2.78
C SER A 376 -26.86 19.22 -3.43
N PRO A 377 -27.82 19.49 -4.33
CA PRO A 377 -28.72 18.46 -4.89
C PRO A 377 -27.98 17.28 -5.54
N SER A 378 -26.82 17.53 -6.16
CA SER A 378 -25.98 16.47 -6.78
C SER A 378 -25.33 15.51 -5.79
N LEU A 379 -25.34 15.82 -4.49
CA LEU A 379 -24.71 15.04 -3.42
C LEU A 379 -25.73 14.35 -2.51
N GLY A 380 -27.02 14.35 -2.88
CA GLY A 380 -28.08 13.73 -2.10
C GLY A 380 -27.81 12.25 -1.80
N LEU A 381 -27.32 11.49 -2.80
CA LEU A 381 -26.97 10.08 -2.62
C LEU A 381 -25.73 9.88 -1.72
N ASN A 382 -24.73 10.75 -1.81
CA ASN A 382 -23.56 10.71 -0.92
C ASN A 382 -23.97 10.95 0.54
N ARG A 383 -24.86 11.91 0.78
CA ARG A 383 -25.44 12.15 2.10
C ARG A 383 -26.17 10.92 2.62
N LEU A 384 -27.06 10.35 1.81
CA LEU A 384 -27.84 9.17 2.17
C LEU A 384 -26.96 7.95 2.42
N PHE A 385 -25.90 7.79 1.64
CA PHE A 385 -24.93 6.73 1.83
C PHE A 385 -24.26 6.82 3.21
N LEU A 386 -23.76 7.97 3.62
CA LEU A 386 -23.18 8.15 4.96
C LEU A 386 -24.25 7.99 6.06
N LEU A 387 -25.44 8.56 5.85
CA LEU A 387 -26.55 8.44 6.79
C LEU A 387 -26.95 6.98 7.02
N SER A 388 -26.97 6.16 5.95
CA SER A 388 -27.32 4.74 6.03
C SER A 388 -26.35 3.93 6.91
N GLN A 389 -25.10 4.37 7.04
CA GLN A 389 -24.11 3.73 7.91
C GLN A 389 -24.33 4.10 9.38
N ILE A 390 -24.77 5.32 9.67
CA ILE A 390 -24.97 5.82 11.04
C ILE A 390 -26.32 5.38 11.61
N LEU A 391 -27.34 5.26 10.76
CA LEU A 391 -28.72 4.96 11.16
C LEU A 391 -28.82 3.76 12.13
N PRO A 392 -28.19 2.60 11.87
CA PRO A 392 -28.20 1.44 12.78
C PRO A 392 -27.73 1.77 14.21
N GLN A 393 -26.63 2.51 14.36
CA GLN A 393 -26.10 2.88 15.69
C GLN A 393 -27.08 3.76 16.48
N SER A 394 -27.84 4.62 15.77
CA SER A 394 -28.86 5.45 16.41
C SER A 394 -30.08 4.66 16.92
N PHE A 395 -30.21 3.40 16.49
CA PHE A 395 -31.32 2.53 16.83
C PHE A 395 -31.02 1.63 18.04
N ASP A 396 -29.81 1.09 18.17
CA ASP A 396 -29.46 0.14 19.25
C ASP A 396 -29.62 0.72 20.66
N HIS A 397 -29.30 2.00 20.87
CA HIS A 397 -29.43 2.62 22.20
C HIS A 397 -30.88 2.82 22.69
N ASN A 398 -31.88 2.71 21.81
CA ASN A 398 -33.27 3.04 22.13
C ASN A 398 -34.21 1.82 22.16
N LEU A 399 -33.72 0.62 21.80
CA LEU A 399 -34.53 -0.59 21.65
C LEU A 399 -34.65 -1.41 22.94
N SER A 400 -34.04 -1.00 24.05
CA SER A 400 -34.17 -1.68 25.34
C SER A 400 -35.52 -1.46 26.03
N ASP A 401 -36.32 -0.48 25.59
CA ASP A 401 -37.67 -0.20 26.12
C ASP A 401 -38.77 -0.78 25.22
N GLU A 402 -39.83 -1.33 25.84
CA GLU A 402 -40.83 -2.20 25.20
C GLU A 402 -41.73 -1.55 24.12
N SER A 403 -41.56 -0.26 23.81
CA SER A 403 -42.39 0.46 22.84
C SER A 403 -41.56 0.97 21.66
N TYR A 404 -42.01 0.67 20.44
CA TYR A 404 -41.48 1.25 19.21
C TYR A 404 -41.55 2.79 19.29
N PRO A 405 -40.42 3.51 19.39
CA PRO A 405 -40.46 4.95 19.54
C PRO A 405 -41.06 5.54 18.26
N PRO A 406 -42.11 6.38 18.31
CA PRO A 406 -42.69 7.00 17.12
C PRO A 406 -41.66 7.75 16.26
N ASN A 407 -40.56 8.19 16.86
CA ASN A 407 -39.42 8.81 16.19
C ASN A 407 -38.69 7.87 15.20
N PHE A 408 -38.76 6.55 15.37
CA PHE A 408 -38.08 5.58 14.50
C PHE A 408 -38.74 5.49 13.13
N SER A 409 -40.07 5.32 13.12
CA SER A 409 -40.90 5.29 11.91
C SER A 409 -40.67 6.55 11.05
N MET A 410 -40.66 7.72 11.71
CA MET A 410 -40.39 9.00 11.06
C MET A 410 -38.98 9.10 10.48
N LYS A 411 -37.95 8.55 11.13
CA LYS A 411 -36.58 8.53 10.59
C LYS A 411 -36.46 7.68 9.34
N ILE A 412 -37.08 6.49 9.32
CA ILE A 412 -37.09 5.62 8.13
C ILE A 412 -37.84 6.32 6.99
N LEU A 413 -39.03 6.85 7.25
CA LEU A 413 -39.80 7.59 6.24
C LEU A 413 -39.04 8.82 5.72
N GLY A 414 -38.38 9.56 6.61
CA GLY A 414 -37.52 10.67 6.23
C GLY A 414 -36.38 10.23 5.31
N PHE A 415 -35.69 9.14 5.65
CA PHE A 415 -34.64 8.56 4.81
C PHE A 415 -35.19 8.13 3.44
N MET A 416 -36.34 7.47 3.40
CA MET A 416 -36.97 7.02 2.15
C MET A 416 -37.40 8.19 1.28
N ASN A 417 -38.02 9.22 1.86
CA ASN A 417 -38.38 10.45 1.16
C ASN A 417 -37.14 11.12 0.56
N ASP A 418 -36.08 11.28 1.37
CA ASP A 418 -34.81 11.85 0.92
C ASP A 418 -34.20 11.01 -0.24
N LEU A 419 -34.29 9.68 -0.17
CA LEU A 419 -33.83 8.78 -1.23
C LEU A 419 -34.64 8.91 -2.52
N ILE A 420 -35.97 8.94 -2.42
CA ILE A 420 -36.85 9.18 -3.57
C ILE A 420 -36.51 10.51 -4.24
N LEU A 421 -36.32 11.57 -3.44
CA LEU A 421 -35.95 12.90 -3.95
C LEU A 421 -34.56 12.92 -4.60
N ALA A 422 -33.58 12.23 -4.00
CA ALA A 422 -32.24 12.15 -4.56
C ALA A 422 -32.20 11.39 -5.90
N LEU A 423 -32.93 10.28 -6.00
CA LEU A 423 -33.00 9.44 -7.21
C LEU A 423 -33.83 10.06 -8.34
N SER A 424 -34.74 10.98 -8.02
CA SER A 424 -35.59 11.68 -9.00
C SER A 424 -35.10 13.11 -9.31
N SER A 425 -33.94 13.49 -8.79
CA SER A 425 -33.38 14.82 -9.03
C SER A 425 -33.08 15.03 -10.51
N ASP A 426 -33.57 16.12 -11.10
CA ASP A 426 -33.27 16.48 -12.49
C ASP A 426 -31.76 16.55 -12.75
N MET A 427 -30.97 17.04 -11.78
CA MET A 427 -29.52 17.07 -11.89
C MET A 427 -28.91 15.67 -11.92
N TYR A 428 -29.39 14.76 -11.07
CA TYR A 428 -28.94 13.37 -11.05
C TYR A 428 -29.25 12.69 -12.39
N ASN A 429 -30.49 12.80 -12.84
CA ASN A 429 -30.98 12.22 -14.09
C ASN A 429 -30.24 12.80 -15.29
N GLN A 430 -30.06 14.11 -15.35
CA GLN A 430 -29.30 14.76 -16.41
C GLN A 430 -27.87 14.23 -16.43
N LYS A 431 -27.17 14.20 -15.29
CA LYS A 431 -25.78 13.72 -15.22
C LYS A 431 -25.66 12.27 -15.69
N LEU A 432 -26.55 11.39 -15.24
CA LEU A 432 -26.57 9.99 -15.65
C LEU A 432 -26.87 9.83 -17.15
N LEU A 433 -27.83 10.58 -17.70
CA LEU A 433 -28.22 10.50 -19.11
C LEU A 433 -27.19 11.13 -20.05
N THR A 434 -26.65 12.31 -19.70
CA THR A 434 -25.77 13.09 -20.58
C THR A 434 -24.30 12.71 -20.42
N GLU A 435 -23.83 12.58 -19.18
CA GLU A 435 -22.41 12.30 -18.91
C GLU A 435 -22.16 10.80 -18.86
N LYS A 436 -23.18 9.98 -18.58
CA LYS A 436 -23.03 8.56 -18.20
C LYS A 436 -22.09 8.41 -17.00
N GLN A 437 -22.15 9.39 -16.09
CA GLN A 437 -21.29 9.52 -14.93
C GLN A 437 -22.08 9.86 -13.67
N LEU A 438 -21.73 9.26 -12.53
CA LEU A 438 -22.22 9.58 -11.20
C LEU A 438 -21.15 10.36 -10.44
N PHE A 439 -21.50 11.53 -9.91
CA PHE A 439 -20.53 12.44 -9.28
C PHE A 439 -19.66 11.72 -8.21
N MET A 440 -18.33 11.86 -8.32
CA MET A 440 -17.28 11.14 -7.56
C MET A 440 -17.03 9.68 -7.96
N TYR A 441 -18.01 8.94 -8.48
CA TYR A 441 -17.90 7.47 -8.64
C TYR A 441 -16.97 7.03 -9.79
N GLU A 442 -16.96 7.72 -10.94
CA GLU A 442 -16.01 7.36 -12.01
C GLU A 442 -14.59 7.72 -11.64
N PHE A 443 -14.41 8.84 -10.93
CA PHE A 443 -13.10 9.22 -10.41
C PHE A 443 -12.57 8.12 -9.48
N ILE A 444 -13.41 7.59 -8.59
CA ILE A 444 -13.05 6.49 -7.69
C ILE A 444 -12.71 5.23 -8.50
N LYS A 445 -13.55 4.84 -9.46
CA LYS A 445 -13.35 3.64 -10.28
C LYS A 445 -12.04 3.70 -11.07
N ILE A 446 -11.77 4.83 -11.73
CA ILE A 446 -10.62 5.00 -12.61
C ILE A 446 -9.34 5.22 -11.81
N ASN A 447 -9.36 6.05 -10.77
CA ASN A 447 -8.12 6.51 -10.10
C ASN A 447 -7.83 5.78 -8.78
N CYS A 448 -8.86 5.33 -8.06
CA CYS A 448 -8.69 4.75 -6.72
C CYS A 448 -8.81 3.23 -6.72
N LEU A 449 -9.71 2.65 -7.51
CA LEU A 449 -10.03 1.22 -7.46
C LEU A 449 -9.45 0.42 -8.64
N SER A 450 -8.67 1.05 -9.51
CA SER A 450 -8.12 0.42 -10.72
C SER A 450 -7.27 -0.83 -10.45
N ASN A 451 -6.66 -0.92 -9.26
CA ASN A 451 -5.83 -2.06 -8.86
C ASN A 451 -6.59 -3.10 -8.03
N ILE A 452 -7.91 -2.98 -7.88
CA ILE A 452 -8.71 -3.97 -7.16
C ILE A 452 -9.52 -4.75 -8.19
N LYS A 453 -9.42 -6.09 -8.15
CA LYS A 453 -10.15 -6.93 -9.09
C LYS A 453 -11.65 -6.75 -8.87
N VAL A 454 -12.40 -6.50 -9.95
CA VAL A 454 -13.86 -6.29 -9.88
C VAL A 454 -14.57 -7.49 -9.26
N ASP A 455 -14.07 -8.71 -9.50
CA ASP A 455 -14.62 -9.92 -8.90
C ASP A 455 -14.45 -9.97 -7.37
N LEU A 456 -13.33 -9.43 -6.85
CA LEU A 456 -13.14 -9.30 -5.40
C LEU A 456 -14.17 -8.33 -4.81
N ILE A 457 -14.34 -7.15 -5.43
CA ILE A 457 -15.36 -6.17 -5.02
C ILE A 457 -16.75 -6.82 -5.03
N ARG A 458 -17.11 -7.49 -6.13
CA ARG A 458 -18.40 -8.18 -6.26
C ARG A 458 -18.57 -9.24 -5.17
N SER A 459 -17.53 -10.04 -4.91
CA SER A 459 -17.54 -11.07 -3.87
C SER A 459 -17.74 -10.49 -2.46
N ILE A 460 -17.12 -9.34 -2.15
CA ILE A 460 -17.28 -8.68 -0.85
C ILE A 460 -18.73 -8.20 -0.70
N PHE A 461 -19.25 -7.47 -1.68
CA PHE A 461 -20.61 -6.93 -1.61
C PHE A 461 -21.69 -8.01 -1.72
N SER A 462 -21.44 -9.12 -2.43
CA SER A 462 -22.38 -10.25 -2.45
C SER A 462 -22.48 -10.93 -1.08
N ARG A 463 -21.38 -10.98 -0.32
CA ARG A 463 -21.38 -11.48 1.06
C ARG A 463 -22.12 -10.51 1.99
N CYS A 464 -21.86 -9.21 1.90
CA CYS A 464 -22.65 -8.23 2.66
C CYS A 464 -24.14 -8.38 2.39
N ARG A 465 -24.53 -8.64 1.14
CA ARG A 465 -25.92 -8.92 0.77
C ARG A 465 -26.43 -10.22 1.39
N SER A 466 -25.66 -11.31 1.36
CA SER A 466 -26.08 -12.57 1.98
C SER A 466 -26.29 -12.40 3.47
N ASP A 467 -25.35 -11.75 4.16
CA ASP A 467 -25.37 -11.56 5.61
C ASP A 467 -26.57 -10.71 6.03
N MET A 468 -26.83 -9.62 5.29
CA MET A 468 -28.05 -8.82 5.49
C MET A 468 -29.32 -9.66 5.30
N THR A 469 -29.36 -10.61 4.37
CA THR A 469 -30.55 -11.45 4.15
C THR A 469 -30.71 -12.56 5.19
N THR A 470 -29.63 -13.19 5.64
CA THR A 470 -29.67 -14.25 6.66
C THR A 470 -30.01 -13.66 8.02
N ASP A 471 -29.34 -12.58 8.40
CA ASP A 471 -29.53 -11.96 9.70
C ASP A 471 -30.90 -11.30 9.79
N SER A 472 -31.41 -10.72 8.68
CA SER A 472 -32.74 -10.08 8.68
C SER A 472 -33.90 -11.02 9.01
N GLN A 473 -33.77 -12.34 8.79
CA GLN A 473 -34.83 -13.29 9.15
C GLN A 473 -34.97 -13.42 10.67
N ASP A 474 -33.86 -13.27 11.39
CA ASP A 474 -33.80 -13.31 12.85
C ASP A 474 -33.89 -11.90 13.48
N TRP A 475 -33.53 -10.86 12.72
CA TRP A 475 -33.47 -9.47 13.20
C TRP A 475 -34.79 -8.72 13.12
N ILE A 476 -35.85 -9.26 12.50
CA ILE A 476 -37.20 -8.72 12.70
C ILE A 476 -37.57 -9.10 14.14
N PRO A 477 -37.44 -8.20 15.13
CA PRO A 477 -37.86 -8.50 16.49
C PRO A 477 -39.32 -8.95 16.39
N ALA A 478 -39.67 -10.05 17.06
CA ALA A 478 -41.04 -10.56 17.04
C ALA A 478 -42.09 -9.50 17.43
N LYS A 479 -41.65 -8.40 18.08
CA LYS A 479 -42.42 -7.21 18.44
C LYS A 479 -42.52 -6.12 17.33
N LEU A 480 -41.68 -6.10 16.27
CA LEU A 480 -41.79 -5.21 15.09
C LEU A 480 -42.84 -5.66 14.06
N GLY A 481 -43.74 -6.58 14.42
CA GLY A 481 -44.88 -7.00 13.59
C GLY A 481 -45.92 -5.90 13.32
N THR A 482 -45.57 -4.62 13.45
CA THR A 482 -46.44 -3.51 13.07
C THR A 482 -46.62 -3.50 11.55
N SER A 483 -47.85 -3.25 11.10
CA SER A 483 -48.18 -3.09 9.69
C SER A 483 -47.31 -2.01 9.02
N GLU A 484 -46.95 -0.96 9.74
CA GLU A 484 -46.10 0.14 9.27
C GLU A 484 -44.71 -0.32 8.82
N TYR A 485 -44.01 -1.12 9.62
CA TYR A 485 -42.67 -1.59 9.25
C TYR A 485 -42.71 -2.48 8.00
N LYS A 486 -43.72 -3.34 7.88
CA LYS A 486 -43.94 -4.15 6.67
C LYS A 486 -44.19 -3.28 5.45
N ILE A 487 -44.96 -2.20 5.60
CA ILE A 487 -45.21 -1.23 4.54
C ILE A 487 -43.92 -0.50 4.14
N HIS A 488 -43.10 -0.06 5.09
CA HIS A 488 -41.83 0.60 4.77
C HIS A 488 -40.88 -0.35 4.03
N ASN A 489 -40.72 -1.58 4.50
CA ASN A 489 -39.91 -2.59 3.81
C ASN A 489 -40.44 -2.88 2.40
N TYR A 490 -41.76 -2.92 2.24
CA TYR A 490 -42.39 -3.08 0.94
C TYR A 490 -42.03 -1.92 0.01
N ILE A 491 -42.29 -0.67 0.43
CA ILE A 491 -42.00 0.52 -0.39
C ILE A 491 -40.50 0.58 -0.72
N PHE A 492 -39.63 0.29 0.25
CA PHE A 492 -38.18 0.30 0.04
C PHE A 492 -37.74 -0.80 -0.95
N GLY A 493 -38.30 -2.00 -0.85
CA GLY A 493 -38.08 -3.09 -1.80
C GLY A 493 -38.52 -2.72 -3.22
N PHE A 494 -39.67 -2.07 -3.37
CA PHE A 494 -40.13 -1.56 -4.67
C PHE A 494 -39.21 -0.49 -5.23
N LEU A 495 -38.80 0.47 -4.41
CA LEU A 495 -37.88 1.53 -4.83
C LEU A 495 -36.55 0.94 -5.31
N LEU A 496 -35.99 -0.03 -4.58
CA LEU A 496 -34.76 -0.74 -4.98
C LEU A 496 -34.94 -1.53 -6.27
N ASN A 497 -36.05 -2.26 -6.43
CA ASN A 497 -36.31 -3.04 -7.64
C ASN A 497 -36.45 -2.13 -8.86
N HIS A 498 -37.25 -1.07 -8.73
CA HIS A 498 -37.43 -0.08 -9.77
C HIS A 498 -36.10 0.58 -10.16
N PHE A 499 -35.28 0.96 -9.18
CA PHE A 499 -33.96 1.53 -9.45
C PHE A 499 -33.02 0.54 -10.16
N ASN A 500 -33.03 -0.75 -9.79
CA ASN A 500 -32.23 -1.77 -10.48
C ASN A 500 -32.65 -1.97 -11.95
N GLU A 501 -33.95 -1.88 -12.25
CA GLU A 501 -34.47 -2.06 -13.60
C GLU A 501 -34.21 -0.82 -14.48
N PHE A 502 -34.56 0.36 -13.99
CA PHE A 502 -34.61 1.59 -14.80
C PHE A 502 -33.45 2.55 -14.56
N THR A 503 -32.75 2.46 -13.43
CA THR A 503 -31.62 3.33 -13.01
C THR A 503 -31.98 4.82 -12.82
N ILE A 504 -33.17 5.23 -13.25
CA ILE A 504 -33.73 6.58 -13.16
C ILE A 504 -35.11 6.46 -12.52
N LEU A 505 -35.45 7.39 -11.63
CA LEU A 505 -36.79 7.49 -11.06
C LEU A 505 -37.54 8.64 -11.74
N GLU A 506 -38.53 8.33 -12.57
CA GLU A 506 -39.33 9.33 -13.27
C GLU A 506 -40.24 10.12 -12.29
N ASN A 507 -40.70 11.30 -12.70
CA ASN A 507 -41.56 12.15 -11.88
C ASN A 507 -42.86 11.44 -11.45
N TYR A 508 -43.43 10.61 -12.32
CA TYR A 508 -44.63 9.84 -12.01
C TYR A 508 -44.37 8.83 -10.86
N ASP A 509 -43.29 8.06 -10.96
CA ASP A 509 -42.90 7.09 -9.95
C ASP A 509 -42.50 7.76 -8.64
N ARG A 510 -41.77 8.88 -8.71
CA ARG A 510 -41.46 9.74 -7.55
C ARG A 510 -42.74 10.13 -6.81
N ASP A 511 -43.70 10.71 -7.51
CA ASP A 511 -44.93 11.20 -6.90
C ASP A 511 -45.77 10.05 -6.32
N ASN A 512 -45.71 8.87 -6.95
CA ASN A 512 -46.32 7.65 -6.44
C ASN A 512 -45.66 7.18 -5.13
N TYR A 513 -44.33 7.05 -5.10
CA TYR A 513 -43.62 6.63 -3.89
C TYR A 513 -43.74 7.64 -2.74
N LEU A 514 -43.72 8.95 -3.02
CA LEU A 514 -43.94 9.98 -2.00
C LEU A 514 -45.35 9.89 -1.40
N LYS A 515 -46.38 9.59 -2.21
CA LYS A 515 -47.74 9.36 -1.69
C LYS A 515 -47.82 8.12 -0.79
N LEU A 516 -47.10 7.06 -1.14
CA LEU A 516 -46.99 5.86 -0.31
C LEU A 516 -46.31 6.18 1.03
N CYS A 517 -45.21 6.94 1.03
CA CYS A 517 -44.53 7.39 2.25
C CYS A 517 -45.38 8.35 3.10
N ALA A 518 -46.31 9.10 2.52
CA ALA A 518 -47.23 10.00 3.24
C ALA A 518 -48.39 9.26 3.93
N GLY A 519 -48.42 7.93 3.90
CA GLY A 519 -49.46 7.13 4.53
C GLY A 519 -50.78 7.05 3.74
N ASN A 520 -50.78 7.46 2.47
CA ASN A 520 -51.97 7.44 1.63
C ASN A 520 -52.20 6.04 1.03
N TYR A 521 -52.54 5.10 1.90
CA TYR A 521 -52.67 3.67 1.63
C TYR A 521 -54.01 3.27 0.98
N THR A 522 -54.73 4.23 0.40
CA THR A 522 -56.12 4.06 -0.07
C THR A 522 -56.28 3.02 -1.18
N ASN A 523 -55.18 2.56 -1.81
CA ASN A 523 -55.16 1.52 -2.85
C ASN A 523 -54.43 0.22 -2.46
N LEU A 524 -54.06 -0.01 -1.18
CA LEU A 524 -53.28 -1.21 -0.82
C LEU A 524 -54.06 -2.54 -0.92
N SER A 525 -55.36 -2.52 -1.21
CA SER A 525 -56.11 -3.75 -1.53
C SER A 525 -55.60 -4.46 -2.78
N GLU A 526 -54.77 -3.80 -3.60
CA GLU A 526 -54.09 -4.37 -4.77
C GLU A 526 -52.66 -4.87 -4.47
N ILE A 527 -52.16 -4.75 -3.22
CA ILE A 527 -50.87 -5.34 -2.88
C ILE A 527 -50.98 -6.86 -2.92
N PRO A 528 -50.22 -7.55 -3.80
CA PRO A 528 -50.22 -9.00 -3.86
C PRO A 528 -49.83 -9.59 -2.50
N ASN A 529 -50.52 -10.66 -2.09
CA ASN A 529 -50.27 -11.32 -0.82
C ASN A 529 -48.78 -11.70 -0.68
N ASN A 530 -48.14 -11.26 0.42
CA ASN A 530 -46.68 -11.22 0.65
C ASN A 530 -45.90 -12.52 0.38
N HIS A 531 -46.54 -13.68 0.29
CA HIS A 531 -45.83 -14.95 0.08
C HIS A 531 -45.20 -15.09 -1.31
N GLU A 532 -45.73 -14.44 -2.35
CA GLU A 532 -45.17 -14.56 -3.71
C GLU A 532 -44.02 -13.57 -3.97
N GLN A 533 -44.01 -12.39 -3.32
CA GLN A 533 -43.01 -11.35 -3.56
C GLN A 533 -41.70 -11.52 -2.80
N PHE A 534 -41.68 -12.20 -1.65
CA PHE A 534 -40.40 -12.63 -1.05
C PHE A 534 -39.71 -13.71 -1.90
N GLY A 535 -40.46 -14.46 -2.71
CA GLY A 535 -39.91 -15.27 -3.80
C GLY A 535 -39.20 -14.44 -4.87
N PHE A 536 -39.56 -13.16 -5.02
CA PHE A 536 -38.96 -12.22 -5.97
C PHE A 536 -37.57 -11.71 -5.54
N LEU A 537 -37.39 -11.44 -4.24
CA LEU A 537 -36.06 -11.15 -3.66
C LEU A 537 -35.09 -12.34 -3.84
N ASN A 538 -35.62 -13.56 -3.86
CA ASN A 538 -34.86 -14.76 -4.22
C ASN A 538 -34.55 -14.84 -5.73
N THR A 539 -35.40 -14.34 -6.63
CA THR A 539 -35.09 -14.26 -8.07
C THR A 539 -34.10 -13.14 -8.41
N LEU A 540 -34.01 -12.09 -7.59
CA LEU A 540 -32.91 -11.12 -7.64
C LEU A 540 -31.53 -11.72 -7.26
N LYS A 541 -31.45 -12.98 -6.81
CA LYS A 541 -30.16 -13.71 -6.78
C LYS A 541 -29.68 -14.04 -8.19
N ASP A 542 -30.60 -14.38 -9.09
CA ASP A 542 -30.27 -14.94 -10.42
C ASP A 542 -30.02 -13.86 -11.50
N VAL A 543 -30.58 -12.66 -11.35
CA VAL A 543 -30.44 -11.55 -12.32
C VAL A 543 -29.01 -10.95 -12.34
N SER A 544 -28.20 -11.20 -11.31
CA SER A 544 -26.85 -10.61 -11.16
C SER A 544 -25.75 -11.19 -12.06
N ASN A 545 -26.06 -12.24 -12.83
CA ASN A 545 -25.09 -12.92 -13.72
C ASN A 545 -24.98 -12.30 -15.12
N VAL A 546 -25.73 -11.23 -15.43
CA VAL A 546 -25.61 -10.53 -16.71
C VAL A 546 -24.79 -9.25 -16.51
N PRO A 547 -23.60 -9.11 -17.13
CA PRO A 547 -22.81 -7.91 -17.00
C PRO A 547 -23.49 -6.72 -17.71
N ARG A 548 -23.62 -5.59 -17.02
CA ARG A 548 -23.71 -4.25 -17.62
C ARG A 548 -22.35 -3.57 -17.53
#